data_AF-A0A1F6FWW3-F1
#
_entry.id   AF-A0A1F6FWW3-F1
#
_cell.length_a   1.000
_cell.length_b   1.000
_cell.length_c   1.000
_cell.angle_alpha   90.00
_cell.angle_beta   90.00
_cell.angle_gamma   90.00
#
_symmetry.space_group_name_H-M   'P 1'
#
loop_
_entity.id
_entity.type
_entity.pdbx_description
1 polymer ?
#
loop_
_entity_poly.entity_id
_entity_poly.type
_entity_poly.pdbx_seq_one_letter_code
_entity_poly.pdbx_strand_id
1 'polypeptide(L)' 'MLPKKAIEEFKRVYKKSYNIELTDEEADDKANRLVRLYQAVYSDPAFGRVELKKKSSHEAQ' A
#
# COMPACT_ATOMS: atom_id res chain seq x y z
N MET A 1 4.08 -5.16 -7.14
CA MET A 1 3.08 -5.70 -6.21
C MET A 1 3.54 -5.40 -4.79
N LEU A 2 2.60 -5.09 -3.90
CA LEU A 2 2.87 -4.92 -2.48
C LEU A 2 3.22 -6.26 -1.82
N PRO A 3 3.99 -6.26 -0.71
CA PRO A 3 4.25 -7.46 0.07
C PRO A 3 2.94 -8.02 0.65
N LYS A 4 2.84 -9.36 0.76
CA LYS A 4 1.64 -10.04 1.32
C LYS A 4 1.20 -9.47 2.67
N LYS A 5 2.15 -9.17 3.57
CA LYS A 5 1.86 -8.56 4.87
C LYS A 5 1.13 -7.22 4.75
N ALA A 6 1.48 -6.39 3.76
CA ALA A 6 0.82 -5.11 3.53
C ALA A 6 -0.59 -5.30 2.96
N ILE A 7 -0.81 -6.32 2.11
CA ILE A 7 -2.15 -6.68 1.62
C ILE A 7 -3.04 -7.16 2.77
N GLU A 8 -2.53 -7.97 3.68
CA GLU A 8 -3.25 -8.43 4.87
C GLU A 8 -3.62 -7.27 5.81
N GLU A 9 -2.70 -6.34 6.03
CA GLU A 9 -2.98 -5.11 6.80
C GLU A 9 -4.04 -4.26 6.11
N PHE A 10 -3.96 -4.10 4.78
CA PHE A 10 -4.96 -3.40 3.98
C PHE A 10 -6.36 -4.01 4.14
N LYS A 11 -6.48 -5.34 4.05
CA LYS A 11 -7.76 -6.05 4.27
C LYS A 11 -8.38 -5.75 5.63
N ARG A 12 -7.57 -5.78 6.70
CA ARG A 12 -8.05 -5.50 8.06
C ARG A 12 -8.58 -4.08 8.19
N VAL A 13 -7.87 -3.10 7.64
CA VAL A 13 -8.30 -1.70 7.64
C VAL A 13 -9.56 -1.50 6.82
N TYR A 14 -9.64 -2.12 5.64
CA TYR A 14 -10.80 -2.04 4.76
C TYR A 14 -12.05 -2.63 5.43
N LYS A 15 -11.94 -3.82 6.02
CA LYS A 15 -13.02 -4.44 6.79
C LYS A 15 -13.44 -3.57 7.96
N LYS A 16 -12.50 -3.03 8.75
CA LYS A 16 -12.83 -2.15 9.88
C LYS A 16 -13.57 -0.88 9.46
N SER A 17 -13.21 -0.32 8.31
CA SER A 17 -13.72 0.98 7.85
C SER A 17 -15.06 0.87 7.13
N TYR A 18 -15.25 -0.21 6.37
CA TYR A 18 -16.40 -0.38 5.47
C TYR A 18 -17.27 -1.59 5.81
N ASN A 19 -16.85 -2.41 6.77
CA ASN A 19 -17.49 -3.69 7.12
C ASN A 19 -17.64 -4.66 5.94
N ILE A 20 -16.73 -4.57 4.96
CA ILE A 20 -16.69 -5.42 3.76
C ILE A 20 -15.42 -6.28 3.81
N GLU A 21 -15.57 -7.58 3.61
CA GLU A 21 -14.44 -8.48 3.40
C GLU A 21 -14.02 -8.49 1.93
N LEU A 22 -12.71 -8.46 1.68
CA LEU A 22 -12.13 -8.52 0.35
C LEU A 22 -11.48 -9.88 0.12
N THR A 23 -11.64 -10.41 -1.08
CA THR A 23 -10.84 -11.52 -1.58
C THR A 23 -9.36 -11.13 -1.71
N ASP A 24 -8.48 -12.13 -1.85
CA ASP A 24 -7.05 -11.90 -2.08
C ASP A 24 -6.81 -11.05 -3.34
N GLU A 25 -7.50 -11.35 -4.43
CA GLU A 25 -7.38 -10.62 -5.70
C GLU A 25 -7.87 -9.17 -5.59
N GLU A 26 -9.02 -8.96 -4.96
CA GLU A 26 -9.56 -7.59 -4.77
C GLU A 26 -8.67 -6.76 -3.87
N ALA A 27 -8.11 -7.35 -2.82
CA ALA A 27 -7.21 -6.65 -1.92
C ALA A 27 -5.89 -6.32 -2.61
N ASP A 28 -5.35 -7.24 -3.42
CA ASP A 28 -4.13 -6.98 -4.19
C ASP A 28 -4.36 -5.83 -5.18
N ASP A 29 -5.40 -5.90 -6.01
CA ASP A 29 -5.69 -4.86 -7.01
C ASP A 29 -5.91 -3.49 -6.34
N LYS A 30 -6.80 -3.42 -5.34
CA LYS A 30 -7.15 -2.16 -4.68
C LYS A 30 -5.97 -1.54 -3.93
N ALA A 31 -5.19 -2.34 -3.19
CA ALA A 31 -4.05 -1.82 -2.44
C ALA A 31 -2.94 -1.32 -3.38
N ASN A 32 -2.62 -2.07 -4.44
CA ASN A 32 -1.63 -1.64 -5.43
C ASN A 32 -2.11 -0.37 -6.16
N ARG A 33 -3.40 -0.29 -6.53
CA ARG A 33 -3.97 0.89 -7.19
C ARG A 33 -3.91 2.13 -6.29
N LEU A 34 -4.19 1.98 -4.99
CA LEU A 34 -4.09 3.08 -4.02
C LEU A 34 -2.66 3.64 -3.95
N VAL A 35 -1.65 2.77 -3.84
CA VAL A 35 -0.25 3.21 -3.76
C VAL A 35 0.19 3.88 -5.07
N ARG A 36 -0.21 3.33 -6.22
CA ARG A 36 0.08 3.95 -7.53
C ARG A 36 -0.54 5.33 -7.65
N LEU A 37 -1.78 5.50 -7.20
CA LEU A 37 -2.45 6.80 -7.20
C LEU A 37 -1.72 7.80 -6.30
N TYR A 38 -1.38 7.38 -5.08
CA TYR A 38 -0.59 8.21 -4.16
C TYR A 38 0.75 8.63 -4.79
N GLN A 39 1.47 7.69 -5.40
CA GLN A 39 2.71 7.98 -6.11
C GLN A 39 2.50 8.94 -7.28
N ALA A 40 1.46 8.75 -8.10
CA ALA A 40 1.19 9.62 -9.24
C ALA A 40 0.92 11.07 -8.82
N VAL A 41 0.22 11.26 -7.70
CA VAL A 41 -0.13 12.60 -7.19
C VAL A 41 1.05 13.26 -6.49
N TYR A 42 1.83 12.51 -5.71
CA TYR A 42 2.84 13.07 -4.78
C TYR A 42 4.30 12.81 -5.18
N SER A 43 4.57 12.12 -6.29
CA SER A 43 5.95 11.93 -6.79
C SER A 43 6.39 13.01 -7.77
N ASP A 44 5.49 13.91 -8.17
CA ASP A 44 5.86 15.08 -8.96
C ASP A 44 6.65 16.07 -8.06
N PRO A 45 7.87 16.49 -8.47
CA PRO A 45 8.65 17.47 -7.71
C PRO A 45 7.93 18.81 -7.48
N ALA A 46 6.91 19.16 -8.26
CA ALA A 46 6.05 20.32 -8.04
C ALA A 46 5.20 20.23 -6.75
N PHE A 47 4.92 19.01 -6.27
CA PHE A 47 4.15 18.75 -5.04
C PHE A 47 5.02 18.40 -3.83
N GLY A 48 6.37 18.42 -3.98
CA GLY A 48 7.33 18.04 -2.95
C GLY A 48 7.57 16.53 -2.94
N ARG A 49 8.84 16.10 -2.91
CA ARG A 49 9.19 14.67 -2.88
C ARG A 49 8.71 14.05 -1.56
N VAL A 50 7.69 13.19 -1.63
CA VAL A 50 7.42 12.27 -0.52
C VAL A 50 8.45 11.14 -0.58
N GLU A 51 9.52 11.27 0.20
CA GLU A 51 10.44 10.15 0.44
C GLU A 51 9.73 9.11 1.31
N LEU A 52 9.08 8.14 0.66
CA LEU A 52 8.72 6.89 1.33
C LEU A 52 10.01 6.22 1.77
N LYS A 53 10.30 6.24 3.08
CA LYS A 53 11.42 5.48 3.67
C LYS A 53 11.33 4.04 3.17
N LYS A 54 12.21 3.65 2.25
CA LYS A 54 12.42 2.24 1.91
C LYS A 54 12.81 1.56 3.22
N LYS A 55 12.02 0.58 3.68
CA LYS A 55 12.48 -0.31 4.74
C LYS A 55 13.75 -0.97 4.22
N SER A 56 14.88 -0.61 4.85
CA SER A 56 16.17 -1.24 4.63
C SER A 56 15.99 -2.75 4.85
N SER A 57 16.35 -3.55 3.85
CA SER A 57 16.64 -4.97 4.05
C SER A 57 17.92 -5.09 4.88
N HIS A 58 17.78 -4.97 6.20
CA HIS A 58 18.76 -5.52 7.14
C HIS A 58 18.01 -6.01 8.35
N GLU A 59 17.72 -7.31 8.34
CA GLU A 59 17.72 -8.22 9.50
C GLU A 59 17.55 -9.63 8.94
N ALA A 60 18.58 -10.05 8.20
CA ALA A 60 18.94 -11.44 8.05
C ALA A 60 20.33 -11.56 8.69
N GLN A 61 20.35 -11.91 9.97
CA GLN A 61 21.50 -12.46 10.69
C GLN A 61 20.98 -13.21 11.92
#